data_AF-A0A959CIS1-F1
#
_entry.id   AF-A0A959CIS1-F1
#
_cell.length_a   1.000
_cell.length_b   1.000
_cell.length_c   1.000
_cell.angle_alpha   90.00
_cell.angle_beta   90.00
_cell.angle_gamma   90.00
#
_symmetry.space_group_name_H-M   'P 1'
#
loop_
_entity.id
_entity.type
_entity.pdbx_description
1 polymer ?
#
loop_
_entity_poly.entity_id
_entity_poly.type
_entity_poly.pdbx_seq_one_letter_code
_entity_poly.pdbx_strand_id
1 'polypeptide(L)'
;MRALNFSGFVFSAIFLLLPMAPAAAQDAPLPRGERIEIAHESIEKLNGGVLIVRLPFYQTKIEGMKGILSSSGPDSPNRKRIEKQLEETLADRKEFNRNMIRAFREVYDFSEVFFMPDTATASLKAGQARGFFLNDSLEIDAGIQLEGPAPYFVLRFGSTSDMTTDGVEAMVIMNDRFEDLDKPFPYYQRLHDFTAFMGSIFPAPGQKEKDALRIVGKLNDKLHDYLSRVRLMEGDGS
;
A
#
# COMPACT_ATOMS: atom_id res chain seq x y z
N MET A 1 -23.62 -82.07 10.91
CA MET A 1 -24.63 -81.96 9.82
C MET A 1 -25.43 -80.69 10.04
N ARG A 2 -25.31 -79.69 9.14
CA ARG A 2 -26.14 -78.46 9.01
C ARG A 2 -26.17 -77.52 10.23
N ALA A 3 -26.32 -76.21 10.17
CA ALA A 3 -26.25 -75.14 9.16
C ALA A 3 -26.45 -73.83 9.97
N LEU A 4 -26.55 -72.68 9.27
CA LEU A 4 -26.94 -71.33 9.73
C LEU A 4 -25.81 -70.42 10.23
N ASN A 5 -25.73 -69.14 9.86
CA ASN A 5 -26.26 -68.34 8.74
C ASN A 5 -25.51 -67.00 8.90
N PHE A 6 -24.68 -66.59 7.93
CA PHE A 6 -24.11 -65.24 7.92
C PHE A 6 -25.00 -64.36 7.03
N SER A 7 -25.82 -63.53 7.66
CA SER A 7 -26.58 -62.47 6.99
C SER A 7 -25.63 -61.34 6.59
N GLY A 8 -25.30 -61.26 5.31
CA GLY A 8 -24.64 -60.12 4.71
C GLY A 8 -25.60 -58.93 4.63
N PHE A 9 -25.37 -57.91 5.45
CA PHE A 9 -25.99 -56.60 5.30
C PHE A 9 -25.20 -55.81 4.25
N VAL A 10 -25.83 -55.56 3.10
CA VAL A 10 -25.34 -54.65 2.06
C VAL A 10 -25.63 -53.22 2.51
N PHE A 11 -24.61 -52.47 2.94
CA PHE A 11 -24.73 -51.03 3.11
C PHE A 11 -24.69 -50.37 1.72
N SER A 12 -25.87 -50.09 1.18
CA SER A 12 -26.04 -49.25 0.00
C SER A 12 -25.81 -47.79 0.41
N ALA A 13 -24.60 -47.28 0.18
CA ALA A 13 -24.30 -45.87 0.33
C ALA A 13 -24.91 -45.10 -0.84
N ILE A 14 -26.09 -44.51 -0.63
CA ILE A 14 -26.67 -43.53 -1.54
C ILE A 14 -25.82 -42.26 -1.43
N PHE A 15 -24.90 -42.07 -2.38
CA PHE A 15 -24.23 -40.79 -2.60
C PHE A 15 -25.27 -39.80 -3.13
N LEU A 16 -25.80 -38.97 -2.24
CA LEU A 16 -26.55 -37.78 -2.61
C LEU A 16 -25.57 -36.81 -3.29
N LEU A 17 -25.56 -36.85 -4.63
CA LEU A 17 -24.93 -35.84 -5.48
C LEU A 17 -25.65 -34.50 -5.25
N LEU A 18 -25.17 -33.73 -4.28
CA LEU A 18 -25.45 -32.30 -4.19
C LEU A 18 -24.93 -31.66 -5.48
N PRO A 19 -25.77 -30.93 -6.25
CA PRO A 19 -25.27 -30.16 -7.37
C PRO A 19 -24.31 -29.11 -6.82
N MET A 20 -23.01 -29.29 -7.06
CA MET A 20 -22.05 -28.21 -6.91
C MET A 20 -22.45 -27.12 -7.88
N ALA A 21 -23.04 -26.04 -7.37
CA ALA A 21 -23.19 -24.83 -8.13
C ALA A 21 -21.79 -24.40 -8.61
N PRO A 22 -21.63 -24.02 -9.89
CA PRO A 22 -20.35 -23.57 -10.39
C PRO A 22 -19.92 -22.32 -9.62
N ALA A 23 -18.75 -22.41 -8.96
CA ALA A 23 -18.08 -21.30 -8.27
C ALA A 23 -17.47 -20.31 -9.29
N ALA A 24 -18.28 -19.77 -10.18
CA ALA A 24 -17.84 -18.97 -11.33
C ALA A 24 -18.55 -17.61 -11.43
N ALA A 25 -18.71 -16.92 -10.30
CA ALA A 25 -19.34 -15.59 -10.26
C ALA A 25 -18.65 -14.57 -9.34
N GLN A 26 -17.42 -14.82 -8.87
CA GLN A 26 -16.76 -13.95 -7.89
C GLN A 26 -15.84 -12.85 -8.46
N ASP A 27 -15.61 -12.80 -9.78
CA ASP A 27 -14.67 -11.83 -10.38
C ASP A 27 -15.32 -10.78 -11.30
N ALA A 28 -16.65 -10.64 -11.28
CA ALA A 28 -17.30 -9.58 -12.05
C ALA A 28 -17.04 -8.21 -11.38
N PRO A 29 -16.58 -7.18 -12.12
CA PRO A 29 -16.39 -5.85 -11.55
C PRO A 29 -17.73 -5.31 -11.03
N LEU A 30 -17.71 -4.69 -9.84
CA LEU A 30 -18.90 -4.14 -9.18
C LEU A 30 -19.67 -3.21 -10.13
N PRO A 31 -21.01 -3.14 -10.07
CA PRO A 31 -21.80 -2.17 -10.82
C PRO A 31 -21.33 -0.72 -10.61
N ARG A 32 -21.50 0.12 -11.64
CA ARG A 32 -21.03 1.53 -11.60
C ARG A 32 -21.59 2.32 -10.40
N GLY A 33 -22.87 2.13 -10.04
CA GLY A 33 -23.50 2.83 -8.93
C GLY A 33 -22.85 2.50 -7.59
N GLU A 34 -22.60 1.21 -7.34
CA GLU A 34 -21.95 0.73 -6.12
C GLU A 34 -20.51 1.25 -6.00
N ARG A 35 -19.75 1.29 -7.10
CA ARG A 35 -18.40 1.90 -7.10
C ARG A 35 -18.43 3.40 -6.76
N ILE A 36 -19.46 4.13 -7.21
CA ILE A 36 -19.63 5.54 -6.87
C ILE A 36 -19.92 5.70 -5.38
N GLU A 37 -20.84 4.92 -4.83
CA GLU A 37 -21.19 4.94 -3.40
C GLU A 37 -19.98 4.62 -2.51
N ILE A 38 -19.24 3.55 -2.83
CA ILE A 38 -18.00 3.18 -2.13
C ILE A 38 -16.98 4.32 -2.19
N ALA A 39 -16.83 4.98 -3.34
CA ALA A 39 -15.89 6.08 -3.49
C ALA A 39 -16.31 7.32 -2.68
N HIS A 40 -17.60 7.63 -2.61
CA HIS A 40 -18.14 8.74 -1.82
C HIS A 40 -17.95 8.49 -0.32
N GLU A 41 -18.28 7.28 0.14
CA GLU A 41 -18.08 6.89 1.52
C GLU A 41 -16.58 6.89 1.89
N SER A 42 -15.74 6.39 0.99
CA SER A 42 -14.29 6.33 1.22
C SER A 42 -13.65 7.71 1.34
N ILE A 43 -14.09 8.70 0.54
CA ILE A 43 -13.50 10.04 0.59
C ILE A 43 -13.87 10.77 1.88
N GLU A 44 -15.11 10.62 2.37
CA GLU A 44 -15.54 11.18 3.65
C GLU A 44 -14.85 10.49 4.83
N LYS A 45 -14.75 9.14 4.81
CA LYS A 45 -14.00 8.38 5.82
C LYS A 45 -12.53 8.77 5.85
N LEU A 46 -11.90 8.99 4.69
CA LEU A 46 -10.52 9.43 4.65
C LEU A 46 -10.39 10.86 5.19
N ASN A 47 -11.28 11.79 4.82
CA ASN A 47 -11.24 13.18 5.28
C ASN A 47 -11.37 13.30 6.81
N GLY A 48 -12.21 12.48 7.43
CA GLY A 48 -12.36 12.40 8.89
C GLY A 48 -11.45 11.38 9.58
N GLY A 49 -10.53 10.75 8.86
CA GLY A 49 -9.73 9.61 9.32
C GLY A 49 -8.23 9.85 9.25
N VAL A 50 -7.48 8.75 9.10
CA VAL A 50 -6.00 8.77 9.04
C VAL A 50 -5.51 8.22 7.71
N LEU A 51 -4.58 8.95 7.07
CA LEU A 51 -3.76 8.42 5.98
C LEU A 51 -2.44 7.88 6.54
N ILE A 52 -2.21 6.58 6.39
CA ILE A 52 -0.95 5.94 6.75
C ILE A 52 -0.08 5.81 5.50
N VAL A 53 1.01 6.57 5.45
CA VAL A 53 1.98 6.54 4.36
C VAL A 53 3.00 5.43 4.61
N ARG A 54 2.97 4.40 3.77
CA ARG A 54 3.91 3.28 3.78
C ARG A 54 5.19 3.64 3.03
N LEU A 55 6.23 3.99 3.77
CA LEU A 55 7.53 4.40 3.23
C LEU A 55 8.40 3.18 2.87
N PRO A 56 9.06 3.18 1.70
CA PRO A 56 9.93 2.08 1.30
C PRO A 56 11.17 2.01 2.20
N PHE A 57 11.43 0.84 2.77
CA PHE A 57 12.65 0.57 3.56
C PHE A 57 13.59 -0.43 2.90
N TYR A 58 13.10 -1.17 1.88
CA TYR A 58 13.87 -2.12 1.07
C TYR A 58 14.67 -3.16 1.88
N GLN A 59 14.14 -3.57 3.04
CA GLN A 59 14.86 -4.41 4.00
C GLN A 59 15.43 -5.68 3.34
N THR A 60 14.62 -6.41 2.58
CA THR A 60 15.05 -7.63 1.86
C THR A 60 16.19 -7.38 0.88
N LYS A 61 16.15 -6.27 0.12
CA LYS A 61 17.22 -5.89 -0.82
C LYS A 61 18.51 -5.58 -0.06
N ILE A 62 18.42 -4.82 1.03
CA ILE A 62 19.56 -4.44 1.88
C ILE A 62 20.18 -5.67 2.55
N GLU A 63 19.37 -6.55 3.12
CA GLU A 63 19.82 -7.80 3.73
C GLU A 63 20.48 -8.73 2.72
N GLY A 64 19.91 -8.85 1.51
CA GLY A 64 20.52 -9.60 0.42
C GLY A 64 21.92 -9.07 0.06
N MET A 65 22.08 -7.75 -0.09
CA MET A 65 23.38 -7.13 -0.34
C MET A 65 24.37 -7.39 0.82
N LYS A 66 23.93 -7.21 2.08
CA LYS A 66 24.75 -7.50 3.26
C LYS A 66 25.16 -8.96 3.36
N GLY A 67 24.28 -9.89 3.00
CA GLY A 67 24.56 -11.33 2.97
C GLY A 67 25.62 -11.69 1.94
N ILE A 68 25.57 -11.08 0.76
CA ILE A 68 26.60 -11.27 -0.27
C ILE A 68 27.95 -10.69 0.19
N LEU A 69 27.96 -9.51 0.82
CA LEU A 69 29.19 -8.91 1.35
C LEU A 69 29.82 -9.71 2.49
N SER A 70 29.01 -10.40 3.29
CA SER A 70 29.49 -11.23 4.40
C SER A 70 30.07 -12.57 3.93
N SER A 71 29.57 -13.09 2.80
CA SER A 71 30.03 -14.36 2.21
C SER A 71 31.12 -14.18 1.14
N SER A 72 31.33 -12.96 0.64
CA SER A 72 32.38 -12.65 -0.32
C SER A 72 33.73 -12.43 0.35
N GLY A 73 34.79 -13.07 -0.18
CA GLY A 73 36.17 -12.77 0.21
C GLY A 73 36.55 -11.29 -0.04
N PRO A 74 37.55 -10.76 0.68
CA PRO A 74 37.92 -9.34 0.65
C PRO A 74 38.30 -8.81 -0.74
N ASP A 75 38.87 -9.66 -1.60
CA ASP A 75 39.33 -9.28 -2.94
C ASP A 75 38.32 -9.59 -4.06
N SER A 76 37.06 -9.89 -3.73
CA SER A 76 36.07 -10.22 -4.77
C SER A 76 35.82 -8.98 -5.67
N PRO A 77 35.92 -9.10 -7.01
CA PRO A 77 35.68 -7.98 -7.92
C PRO A 77 34.27 -7.36 -7.78
N ASN A 78 33.31 -8.15 -7.31
CA ASN A 78 31.93 -7.72 -7.08
C ASN A 78 31.74 -7.00 -5.74
N ARG A 79 32.67 -7.12 -4.79
CA ARG A 79 32.52 -6.55 -3.44
C ARG A 79 32.34 -5.03 -3.48
N LYS A 80 33.29 -4.33 -4.11
CA LYS A 80 33.26 -2.86 -4.25
C LYS A 80 31.98 -2.37 -4.94
N ARG A 81 31.50 -3.11 -5.95
CA ARG A 81 30.26 -2.78 -6.65
C ARG A 81 29.05 -2.90 -5.72
N ILE A 82 28.98 -3.97 -4.92
CA ILE A 82 27.86 -4.20 -3.99
C ILE A 82 27.93 -3.22 -2.81
N GLU A 83 29.12 -2.91 -2.28
CA GLU A 83 29.30 -1.88 -1.23
C GLU A 83 28.76 -0.53 -1.72
N LYS A 84 29.15 -0.12 -2.93
CA LYS A 84 28.64 1.10 -3.56
C LYS A 84 27.11 1.07 -3.74
N GLN A 85 26.55 -0.02 -4.26
CA GLN A 85 25.11 -0.15 -4.44
C GLN A 85 24.34 -0.12 -3.11
N LEU A 86 24.91 -0.69 -2.05
CA LEU A 86 24.32 -0.66 -0.72
C LEU A 86 24.35 0.76 -0.14
N GLU A 87 25.47 1.48 -0.26
CA GLU A 87 25.60 2.88 0.16
C GLU A 87 24.60 3.78 -0.57
N GLU A 88 24.55 3.70 -1.90
CA GLU A 88 23.60 4.45 -2.73
C GLU A 88 22.16 4.13 -2.33
N THR A 89 21.80 2.84 -2.20
CA THR A 89 20.44 2.44 -1.79
C THR A 89 20.06 2.99 -0.42
N LEU A 90 20.99 3.03 0.54
CA LEU A 90 20.74 3.57 1.88
C LEU A 90 20.57 5.10 1.86
N ALA A 91 21.39 5.80 1.06
CA ALA A 91 21.32 7.24 0.88
C ALA A 91 20.01 7.66 0.20
N ASP A 92 19.66 7.02 -0.93
CA ASP A 92 18.43 7.31 -1.68
C ASP A 92 17.19 7.03 -0.84
N ARG A 93 17.15 5.91 -0.11
CA ARG A 93 16.06 5.61 0.83
C ARG A 93 15.88 6.73 1.87
N LYS A 94 16.98 7.16 2.50
CA LYS A 94 16.93 8.19 3.55
C LYS A 94 16.45 9.53 2.97
N GLU A 95 16.97 9.92 1.83
CA GLU A 95 16.59 11.16 1.16
C GLU A 95 15.12 11.13 0.71
N PHE A 96 14.72 10.06 0.02
CA PHE A 96 13.33 9.84 -0.41
C PHE A 96 12.37 9.95 0.76
N ASN A 97 12.57 9.14 1.80
CA ASN A 97 11.65 9.06 2.92
C ASN A 97 11.56 10.40 3.68
N ARG A 98 12.69 11.10 3.86
CA ARG A 98 12.70 12.43 4.48
C ARG A 98 11.93 13.46 3.64
N ASN A 99 12.14 13.47 2.33
CA ASN A 99 11.44 14.40 1.44
C ASN A 99 9.94 14.11 1.41
N MET A 100 9.53 12.83 1.47
CA MET A 100 8.11 12.45 1.57
C MET A 100 7.49 12.92 2.88
N ILE A 101 8.12 12.63 4.04
CA ILE A 101 7.62 13.12 5.33
C ILE A 101 7.46 14.62 5.29
N ARG A 102 8.49 15.34 4.87
CA ARG A 102 8.46 16.80 4.77
C ARG A 102 7.32 17.28 3.89
N ALA A 103 7.15 16.71 2.70
CA ALA A 103 6.08 17.10 1.80
C ALA A 103 4.68 16.87 2.38
N PHE A 104 4.44 15.71 3.00
CA PHE A 104 3.17 15.46 3.70
C PHE A 104 2.96 16.41 4.89
N ARG A 105 4.01 16.74 5.65
CA ARG A 105 3.88 17.70 6.76
C ARG A 105 3.62 19.13 6.29
N GLU A 106 4.14 19.52 5.12
CA GLU A 106 4.03 20.90 4.63
C GLU A 106 2.80 21.17 3.79
N VAL A 107 2.35 20.23 2.97
CA VAL A 107 1.31 20.49 1.96
C VAL A 107 0.10 19.56 2.00
N TYR A 108 0.08 18.54 2.86
CA TYR A 108 -1.06 17.65 3.01
C TYR A 108 -1.87 18.04 4.25
N ASP A 109 -3.13 18.42 4.03
CA ASP A 109 -4.06 18.84 5.06
C ASP A 109 -5.43 18.15 4.95
N PHE A 110 -5.56 17.18 4.05
CA PHE A 110 -6.83 16.49 3.80
C PHE A 110 -7.29 15.60 4.96
N SER A 111 -6.36 15.01 5.70
CA SER A 111 -6.63 14.19 6.89
C SER A 111 -5.39 14.09 7.79
N GLU A 112 -5.50 13.42 8.94
CA GLU A 112 -4.33 13.13 9.78
C GLU A 112 -3.37 12.18 9.06
N VAL A 113 -2.05 12.40 9.18
CA VAL A 113 -1.04 11.60 8.46
C VAL A 113 -0.01 10.97 9.40
N PHE A 114 0.12 9.65 9.29
CA PHE A 114 1.16 8.85 9.95
C PHE A 114 2.07 8.18 8.92
N PHE A 115 3.29 7.84 9.33
CA PHE A 115 4.28 7.19 8.49
C PHE A 115 4.67 5.84 9.09
N MET A 116 4.82 4.81 8.26
CA MET A 116 5.33 3.52 8.70
C MET A 116 6.32 2.94 7.68
N PRO A 117 7.28 2.10 8.09
CA PRO A 117 8.11 1.38 7.13
C PRO A 117 7.28 0.31 6.40
N ASP A 118 7.67 0.00 5.16
CA ASP A 118 7.02 -1.05 4.36
C ASP A 118 7.01 -2.44 5.01
N THR A 119 7.96 -2.70 5.92
CA THR A 119 8.08 -3.90 6.74
C THR A 119 7.01 -4.02 7.82
N ALA A 120 6.36 -2.93 8.23
CA ALA A 120 5.34 -2.93 9.29
C ALA A 120 3.93 -3.35 8.80
N THR A 121 3.78 -3.67 7.51
CA THR A 121 2.50 -4.07 6.90
C THR A 121 1.84 -5.22 7.66
N ALA A 122 2.61 -6.22 8.08
CA ALA A 122 2.07 -7.37 8.82
C ALA A 122 1.54 -6.97 10.20
N SER A 123 2.24 -6.08 10.91
CA SER A 123 1.79 -5.55 12.20
C SER A 123 0.49 -4.77 12.07
N LEU A 124 0.38 -3.89 11.07
CA LEU A 124 -0.86 -3.13 10.83
C LEU A 124 -2.02 -4.07 10.46
N LYS A 125 -1.80 -5.07 9.59
CA LYS A 125 -2.81 -6.10 9.25
C LYS A 125 -3.26 -6.94 10.45
N ALA A 126 -2.38 -7.14 11.43
CA ALA A 126 -2.69 -7.82 12.67
C ALA A 126 -3.47 -6.94 13.68
N GLY A 127 -3.84 -5.71 13.29
CA GLY A 127 -4.57 -4.78 14.15
C GLY A 127 -3.68 -4.09 15.21
N GLN A 128 -2.36 -4.17 15.09
CA GLN A 128 -1.47 -3.45 15.98
C GLN A 128 -1.58 -1.95 15.69
N ALA A 129 -1.91 -1.16 16.71
CA ALA A 129 -2.20 0.28 16.57
C ALA A 129 -1.03 1.20 16.92
N ARG A 130 0.13 0.66 17.35
CA ARG A 130 1.29 1.44 17.84
C ARG A 130 2.60 0.67 17.74
N GLY A 131 3.72 1.37 17.92
CA GLY A 131 5.05 0.75 18.08
C GLY A 131 5.79 0.44 16.78
N PHE A 132 5.29 0.94 15.65
CA PHE A 132 5.96 0.86 14.35
C PHE A 132 5.82 2.14 13.49
N PHE A 133 5.15 3.17 14.00
CA PHE A 133 5.03 4.45 13.31
C PHE A 133 6.33 5.24 13.46
N LEU A 134 6.64 6.03 12.42
CA LEU A 134 7.84 6.83 12.31
C LEU A 134 7.55 8.27 12.69
N ASN A 135 8.48 8.89 13.41
CA ASN A 135 8.53 10.33 13.57
C ASN A 135 9.18 11.01 12.36
N ASP A 136 9.28 12.34 12.42
CA ASP A 136 9.83 13.15 11.34
C ASP A 136 11.34 12.93 11.08
N SER A 137 12.03 12.26 12.01
CA SER A 137 13.44 11.86 11.88
C SER A 137 13.65 10.45 11.31
N LEU A 138 12.58 9.79 10.85
CA LEU A 138 12.58 8.40 10.35
C LEU A 138 12.90 7.35 11.42
N GLU A 139 12.61 7.66 12.68
CA GLU A 139 12.79 6.75 13.81
C GLU A 139 11.44 6.27 14.33
N ILE A 140 11.39 5.03 14.84
CA ILE A 140 10.17 4.48 15.42
C ILE A 140 9.87 5.26 16.70
N ASP A 141 8.66 5.81 16.77
CA ASP A 141 8.19 6.56 17.93
C ASP A 141 7.05 5.81 18.61
N ALA A 142 7.30 5.39 19.85
CA ALA A 142 6.34 4.64 20.65
C ALA A 142 5.15 5.50 21.13
N GLY A 143 5.25 6.83 21.05
CA GLY A 143 4.18 7.77 21.37
C GLY A 143 3.15 7.91 20.25
N ILE A 144 3.49 7.56 19.02
CA ILE A 144 2.56 7.60 17.88
C ILE A 144 1.70 6.33 17.88
N GLN A 145 0.39 6.53 17.89
CA GLN A 145 -0.60 5.45 17.86
C GLN A 145 -1.86 5.89 17.12
N LEU A 146 -2.56 4.94 16.50
CA LEU A 146 -3.92 5.17 16.00
C LEU A 146 -4.88 5.26 17.19
N GLU A 147 -5.62 6.37 17.27
CA GLU A 147 -6.61 6.57 18.32
C GLU A 147 -7.94 5.90 17.95
N GLY A 148 -8.37 4.94 18.78
CA GLY A 148 -9.71 4.35 18.69
C GLY A 148 -10.01 3.64 17.36
N PRO A 149 -11.30 3.50 16.99
CA PRO A 149 -11.73 2.86 15.74
C PRO A 149 -11.68 3.83 14.54
N ALA A 150 -10.81 4.84 14.55
CA ALA A 150 -10.75 5.81 13.46
C ALA A 150 -10.48 5.09 12.13
N PRO A 151 -11.26 5.39 11.06
CA PRO A 151 -11.01 4.80 9.76
C PRO A 151 -9.61 5.21 9.29
N TYR A 152 -8.85 4.25 8.77
CA TYR A 152 -7.56 4.53 8.19
C TYR A 152 -7.47 3.98 6.77
N PHE A 153 -6.66 4.66 5.96
CA PHE A 153 -6.28 4.23 4.63
C PHE A 153 -4.76 4.13 4.54
N VAL A 154 -4.27 3.34 3.60
CA VAL A 154 -2.83 3.15 3.43
C VAL A 154 -2.40 3.64 2.06
N LEU A 155 -1.45 4.58 2.03
CA LEU A 155 -0.79 4.99 0.81
C LEU A 155 0.47 4.15 0.59
N ARG A 156 0.60 3.52 -0.56
CA ARG A 156 1.80 2.81 -1.01
C ARG A 156 2.42 3.45 -2.26
N PHE A 157 3.70 3.19 -2.47
CA PHE A 157 4.40 3.52 -3.70
C PHE A 157 4.55 2.25 -4.56
N GLY A 158 4.24 2.34 -5.85
CA GLY A 158 4.43 1.24 -6.80
C GLY A 158 3.44 1.26 -7.96
N SER A 159 3.38 0.18 -8.72
CA SER A 159 2.42 0.02 -9.82
C SER A 159 1.06 -0.48 -9.30
N THR A 160 -0.01 -0.09 -10.00
CA THR A 160 -1.35 -0.70 -9.86
C THR A 160 -1.39 -2.02 -10.63
N SER A 161 -1.95 -3.08 -10.07
CA SER A 161 -1.98 -4.42 -10.71
C SER A 161 -2.81 -4.48 -11.99
N ASP A 162 -3.82 -3.60 -12.17
CA ASP A 162 -4.95 -3.99 -13.03
C ASP A 162 -5.28 -3.07 -14.23
N MET A 163 -4.58 -1.96 -14.49
CA MET A 163 -5.05 -1.03 -15.55
C MET A 163 -4.02 -0.41 -16.51
N THR A 164 -2.71 -0.69 -16.42
CA THR A 164 -1.76 -0.11 -17.39
C THR A 164 -0.63 -1.06 -17.75
N THR A 165 -0.52 -1.35 -19.04
CA THR A 165 0.50 -2.20 -19.71
C THR A 165 1.96 -1.72 -19.50
N ASP A 166 2.18 -0.59 -18.83
CA ASP A 166 3.47 0.13 -18.83
C ASP A 166 4.14 0.27 -17.45
N GLY A 167 3.68 -0.42 -16.39
CA GLY A 167 4.40 -0.45 -15.11
C GLY A 167 4.60 0.93 -14.46
N VAL A 168 3.68 1.87 -14.70
CA VAL A 168 3.81 3.26 -14.22
C VAL A 168 3.81 3.31 -12.69
N GLU A 169 4.88 3.86 -12.13
CA GLU A 169 5.03 4.05 -10.69
C GLU A 169 4.09 5.15 -10.19
N ALA A 170 3.37 4.90 -9.10
CA ALA A 170 2.37 5.81 -8.55
C ALA A 170 2.34 5.79 -7.01
N MET A 171 1.81 6.85 -6.40
CA MET A 171 1.21 6.77 -5.07
C MET A 171 -0.19 6.18 -5.23
N VAL A 172 -0.51 5.16 -4.45
CA VAL A 172 -1.79 4.42 -4.51
C VAL A 172 -2.38 4.34 -3.12
N ILE A 173 -3.62 4.81 -2.95
CA ILE A 173 -4.39 4.72 -1.71
C ILE A 173 -5.19 3.41 -1.71
N MET A 174 -5.08 2.68 -0.60
CA MET A 174 -5.78 1.43 -0.34
C MET A 174 -6.69 1.58 0.87
N ASN A 175 -7.72 0.76 0.94
CA ASN A 175 -8.55 0.62 2.14
C ASN A 175 -7.80 -0.12 3.28
N ASP A 176 -8.47 -0.27 4.43
CA ASP A 176 -7.99 -0.99 5.62
C ASP A 176 -7.74 -2.50 5.38
N ARG A 177 -8.34 -3.06 4.32
CA ARG A 177 -8.10 -4.43 3.83
C ARG A 177 -6.91 -4.54 2.87
N PHE A 178 -6.22 -3.43 2.58
CA PHE A 178 -5.11 -3.33 1.63
C PHE A 178 -5.51 -3.68 0.20
N GLU A 179 -6.75 -3.37 -0.16
CA GLU A 179 -7.25 -3.44 -1.53
C GLU A 179 -7.12 -2.04 -2.14
N ASP A 180 -6.61 -1.98 -3.37
CA ASP A 180 -6.55 -0.73 -4.13
C ASP A 180 -7.98 -0.21 -4.35
N LEU A 181 -8.22 1.07 -4.06
CA LEU A 181 -9.48 1.70 -4.42
C LEU A 181 -9.56 1.86 -5.94
N ASP A 182 -10.78 1.84 -6.51
CA ASP A 182 -11.00 2.04 -7.95
C ASP A 182 -11.72 3.37 -8.24
N LYS A 183 -11.76 3.75 -9.51
CA LYS A 183 -12.52 4.90 -10.00
C LYS A 183 -13.99 4.75 -9.58
N PRO A 184 -14.63 5.84 -9.13
CA PRO A 184 -14.24 7.23 -9.33
C PRO A 184 -13.34 7.86 -8.24
N PHE A 185 -12.96 7.12 -7.19
CA PHE A 185 -12.10 7.67 -6.14
C PHE A 185 -10.74 8.12 -6.72
N PRO A 186 -10.14 9.24 -6.27
CA PRO A 186 -8.85 9.72 -6.74
C PRO A 186 -7.68 8.93 -6.13
N TYR A 187 -7.67 7.60 -6.31
CA TYR A 187 -6.80 6.68 -5.56
C TYR A 187 -5.34 6.72 -5.97
N TYR A 188 -5.02 7.29 -7.15
CA TYR A 188 -3.67 7.27 -7.67
C TYR A 188 -3.14 8.65 -8.11
N GLN A 189 -1.87 8.86 -7.80
CA GLN A 189 -1.08 9.96 -8.32
C GLN A 189 0.18 9.41 -8.98
N ARG A 190 0.26 9.52 -10.31
CA ARG A 190 1.43 9.07 -11.07
C ARG A 190 2.69 9.80 -10.62
N LEU A 191 3.76 9.01 -10.55
CA LEU A 191 5.12 9.45 -10.34
C LEU A 191 5.80 9.27 -11.70
N HIS A 192 5.79 10.32 -12.51
CA HIS A 192 6.33 10.27 -13.89
C HIS A 192 7.79 9.80 -13.96
N ASP A 193 8.51 9.89 -12.85
CA ASP A 193 9.94 9.61 -12.76
C ASP A 193 10.29 8.97 -11.41
N PHE A 194 9.53 8.05 -10.80
CA PHE A 194 9.93 7.51 -9.48
C PHE A 194 11.28 6.80 -9.52
N THR A 195 11.60 6.10 -10.62
CA THR A 195 12.92 5.54 -10.91
C THR A 195 13.99 6.61 -11.15
N ALA A 196 13.67 7.77 -11.73
CA ALA A 196 14.60 8.90 -11.82
C ALA A 196 14.71 9.68 -10.49
N PHE A 197 13.65 9.69 -9.69
CA PHE A 197 13.58 10.26 -8.35
C PHE A 197 14.41 9.44 -7.36
N MET A 198 14.43 8.12 -7.54
CA MET A 198 15.24 7.17 -6.77
C MET A 198 16.60 6.87 -7.39
N GLY A 199 16.81 7.14 -8.69
CA GLY A 199 17.98 6.67 -9.44
C GLY A 199 18.69 7.73 -10.28
N SER A 200 18.28 9.00 -10.24
CA SER A 200 19.07 10.06 -10.88
C SER A 200 20.36 10.22 -10.10
N ILE A 201 21.47 9.92 -10.77
CA ILE A 201 22.82 10.00 -10.21
C ILE A 201 23.26 11.48 -10.04
N PHE A 202 22.52 12.45 -10.60
CA PHE A 202 22.78 13.90 -10.41
C PHE A 202 21.49 14.75 -10.56
N PRO A 203 20.49 14.66 -9.66
CA PRO A 203 19.42 15.65 -9.63
C PRO A 203 20.03 17.02 -9.29
N ALA A 204 19.46 18.10 -9.84
CA ALA A 204 19.80 19.43 -9.36
C ALA A 204 19.55 19.50 -7.83
N PRO A 205 20.40 20.19 -7.05
CA PRO A 205 20.20 20.30 -5.60
C PRO A 205 18.78 20.77 -5.27
N GLY A 206 18.10 20.05 -4.37
CA GLY A 206 16.72 20.37 -3.96
C GLY A 206 15.62 19.97 -4.95
N GLN A 207 15.93 19.38 -6.11
CA GLN A 207 14.93 18.94 -7.07
C GLN A 207 14.03 17.83 -6.49
N LYS A 208 14.61 16.83 -5.83
CA LYS A 208 13.87 15.74 -5.17
C LYS A 208 12.91 16.27 -4.09
N GLU A 209 13.25 17.35 -3.41
CA GLU A 209 12.36 17.99 -2.44
C GLU A 209 11.18 18.69 -3.13
N LYS A 210 11.45 19.50 -4.16
CA LYS A 210 10.39 20.18 -4.92
C LYS A 210 9.44 19.20 -5.60
N ASP A 211 9.99 18.11 -6.12
CA ASP A 211 9.19 17.05 -6.72
C ASP A 211 8.30 16.37 -5.67
N ALA A 212 8.82 16.11 -4.47
CA ALA A 212 8.02 15.59 -3.36
C ALA A 212 6.84 16.51 -3.00
N LEU A 213 7.11 17.80 -2.79
CA LEU A 213 6.07 18.80 -2.51
C LEU A 213 5.02 18.84 -3.61
N ARG A 214 5.47 18.84 -4.87
CA ARG A 214 4.59 18.88 -6.04
C ARG A 214 3.71 17.64 -6.16
N ILE A 215 4.24 16.43 -5.95
CA ILE A 215 3.44 15.20 -6.09
C ILE A 215 2.45 15.04 -4.94
N VAL A 216 2.83 15.39 -3.71
CA VAL A 216 1.94 15.32 -2.54
C VAL A 216 0.86 16.40 -2.65
N GLY A 217 1.22 17.64 -3.04
CA GLY A 217 0.26 18.70 -3.29
C GLY A 217 -0.78 18.30 -4.34
N LYS A 218 -0.36 17.71 -5.47
CA LYS A 218 -1.30 17.19 -6.49
C LYS A 218 -2.24 16.11 -5.96
N LEU A 219 -1.76 15.25 -5.05
CA LEU A 219 -2.62 14.26 -4.41
C LEU A 219 -3.63 14.94 -3.48
N ASN A 220 -3.18 15.89 -2.67
CA ASN A 220 -4.01 16.66 -1.74
C ASN A 220 -5.11 17.42 -2.48
N ASP A 221 -4.75 18.15 -3.54
CA ASP A 221 -5.69 18.90 -4.39
C ASP A 221 -6.76 17.96 -4.98
N LYS A 222 -6.36 16.79 -5.50
CA LYS A 222 -7.29 15.81 -6.06
C LYS A 222 -8.30 15.29 -5.03
N LEU A 223 -7.88 15.09 -3.78
CA LEU A 223 -8.74 14.62 -2.71
C LEU A 223 -9.77 15.70 -2.35
N HIS A 224 -9.32 16.95 -2.16
CA HIS A 224 -10.20 18.10 -1.90
C HIS A 224 -11.18 18.37 -3.03
N ASP A 225 -10.71 18.35 -4.28
CA ASP A 225 -11.54 18.53 -5.47
C ASP A 225 -12.63 17.47 -5.56
N TYR A 226 -12.29 16.21 -5.27
CA TYR A 226 -13.24 15.11 -5.31
C TYR A 226 -14.29 15.24 -4.21
N LEU A 227 -13.85 15.48 -2.97
CA LEU A 227 -14.74 15.69 -1.82
C LEU A 227 -15.72 16.85 -2.05
N SER A 228 -15.23 17.97 -2.57
CA SER A 228 -16.06 19.14 -2.89
C SER A 228 -17.16 18.80 -3.90
N ARG A 229 -16.86 17.98 -4.91
CA ARG A 229 -17.85 17.53 -5.90
C ARG A 229 -18.89 16.59 -5.28
N VAL A 230 -18.48 15.68 -4.41
CA VAL A 230 -19.39 14.77 -3.69
C VAL A 230 -20.39 15.59 -2.86
N ARG A 231 -19.90 16.55 -2.05
CA ARG A 231 -20.75 17.40 -1.21
C ARG A 231 -21.71 18.30 -1.99
N LEU A 232 -21.31 18.79 -3.17
CA LEU A 232 -22.20 19.54 -4.05
C LEU A 232 -23.35 18.68 -4.60
N MET A 233 -23.06 17.43 -5.00
CA MET A 233 -24.09 16.51 -5.51
C MET A 233 -25.11 16.11 -4.44
N GLU A 234 -24.70 16.03 -3.17
CA GLU A 234 -25.60 15.72 -2.05
C GLU A 234 -26.44 16.93 -1.62
N GLY A 235 -25.88 18.13 -1.71
CA GLY A 235 -26.57 19.39 -1.38
C GLY A 235 -27.69 19.77 -2.36
N ASP A 236 -27.55 19.47 -3.65
CA ASP A 236 -28.56 19.75 -4.69
C ASP A 236 -29.75 18.76 -4.66
N GLY A 237 -29.68 17.70 -3.85
CA GLY A 237 -30.72 16.68 -3.70
C GLY A 237 -31.60 16.83 -2.45
N SER A 238 -31.42 17.89 -1.66
CA SER A 238 -32.11 18.13 -0.37
C SER A 238 -33.25 19.16 -0.49
#